data_AF-A0A443SDJ1-F1
#
_entry.id   AF-A0A443SDJ1-F1
#
_cell.length_a   1.000
_cell.length_b   1.000
_cell.length_c   1.000
_cell.angle_alpha   90.00
_cell.angle_beta   90.00
_cell.angle_gamma   90.00
#
_symmetry.space_group_name_H-M   'P 1'
#
loop_
_entity.id
_entity.type
_entity.pdbx_description
1 polymer ?
#
loop_
_entity_poly.entity_id
_entity_poly.type
_entity_poly.pdbx_seq_one_letter_code
_entity_poly.pdbx_strand_id
1 'polypeptide(L)'
;MMFKEMNKNVRLRRENVFSMMYLSGRYADTMKAITLPNIDLILDDLTNDEYVQFVKLKELRSNVIELKKELKCMRLTIHTKKENEENVPQAEKDAVLAFAGEVQRNAELLWDMEDKMMPFVLRLPNAMSPNVSSHDSLIVRSVPPKDNYQFNALDYRKLAYTNQTMYRLIVGRNCDYFHGKGAKIYFAIKKHFAKLLRDKGFIDFSGLDFVKSAIIEASNDVSVRNYNDDSLTIHEGFKLRKGTQRVHLTGDASFESMAAFIVKLKQMQLPTRLFSIGCQYDQSLQQLNTLHCVSVTESEHSMREMQSILDTVWNAYVDLDVPCRLINCNQKSLNANEYLKYTVEVWFPSSRVWRTVARISHYNNFVSRRLGLQDVHFIDATVADCRTLLASIMENNQLFDGSFAQPKCIQQI
;
A
#
# COMPACT_ATOMS: atom_id res chain seq x y z
N MET A 1 -11.76 -41.20 -36.00
CA MET A 1 -12.69 -40.71 -34.96
C MET A 1 -12.22 -41.10 -33.56
N MET A 2 -10.93 -40.92 -33.25
CA MET A 2 -10.31 -41.22 -31.94
C MET A 2 -9.13 -40.26 -31.70
N PHE A 3 -9.40 -38.96 -31.60
CA PHE A 3 -8.38 -37.94 -31.26
C PHE A 3 -9.01 -36.71 -30.57
N LYS A 4 -10.05 -36.90 -29.74
CA LYS A 4 -10.74 -35.80 -29.07
C LYS A 4 -11.07 -35.96 -27.57
N GLU A 5 -10.51 -36.96 -26.88
CA GLU A 5 -10.80 -37.18 -25.45
C GLU A 5 -9.57 -37.51 -24.57
N MET A 6 -8.46 -36.80 -24.74
CA MET A 6 -7.35 -36.82 -23.76
C MET A 6 -6.85 -35.43 -23.37
N ASN A 7 -7.78 -34.48 -23.16
CA ASN A 7 -7.46 -33.18 -22.55
C ASN A 7 -8.53 -32.74 -21.53
N LYS A 8 -9.10 -33.71 -20.82
CA LYS A 8 -9.88 -33.47 -19.61
C LYS A 8 -9.25 -34.25 -18.46
N ASN A 9 -8.86 -33.47 -17.47
CA ASN A 9 -8.46 -33.83 -16.10
C ASN A 9 -6.98 -33.67 -15.77
N VAL A 10 -6.82 -32.98 -14.64
CA VAL A 10 -5.63 -32.81 -13.79
C VAL A 10 -4.72 -31.63 -14.14
N ARG A 11 -5.11 -30.43 -13.67
CA ARG A 11 -4.26 -29.54 -12.85
C ARG A 11 -4.98 -28.23 -12.48
N LEU A 12 -5.98 -28.31 -11.60
CA LEU A 12 -6.38 -27.18 -10.73
C LEU A 12 -7.01 -27.75 -9.44
N ARG A 13 -6.29 -28.65 -8.76
CA ARG A 13 -6.50 -29.00 -7.35
C ARG A 13 -5.16 -29.40 -6.73
N ARG A 14 -4.25 -28.44 -6.72
CA ARG A 14 -3.45 -28.10 -5.55
C ARG A 14 -3.72 -26.62 -5.37
N GLU A 15 -3.97 -26.17 -4.14
CA GLU A 15 -3.96 -24.76 -3.79
C GLU A 15 -2.52 -24.25 -3.96
N ASN A 16 -2.04 -24.17 -5.20
CA ASN A 16 -0.79 -23.52 -5.52
C ASN A 16 -1.08 -22.04 -5.35
N VAL A 17 -0.62 -21.47 -4.23
CA VAL A 17 -0.64 -20.04 -3.98
C VAL A 17 0.29 -19.40 -5.03
N PHE A 18 -0.29 -18.85 -6.10
CA PHE A 18 0.46 -18.11 -7.11
C PHE A 18 0.32 -16.60 -6.86
N SER A 19 1.34 -15.85 -7.27
CA SER A 19 1.34 -14.39 -7.17
C SER A 19 0.40 -13.77 -8.22
N MET A 20 -0.37 -12.77 -7.82
CA MET A 20 -1.20 -11.95 -8.71
C MET A 20 -0.42 -10.80 -9.33
N MET A 21 0.67 -10.36 -8.70
CA MET A 21 1.65 -9.43 -9.26
C MET A 21 2.53 -10.08 -10.32
N TYR A 22 2.97 -11.31 -10.06
CA TYR A 22 3.85 -12.04 -10.94
C TYR A 22 3.09 -13.11 -11.72
N LEU A 23 2.55 -12.72 -12.88
CA LEU A 23 1.87 -13.63 -13.78
C LEU A 23 2.84 -14.04 -14.89
N SER A 24 3.31 -15.28 -14.84
CA SER A 24 4.17 -15.88 -15.88
C SER A 24 3.43 -15.97 -17.22
N GLY A 25 4.16 -16.07 -18.33
CA GLY A 25 3.58 -16.03 -19.69
C GLY A 25 2.46 -17.06 -19.92
N ARG A 26 2.51 -18.19 -19.20
CA ARG A 26 1.46 -19.21 -19.18
C ARG A 26 0.08 -18.66 -18.77
N TYR A 27 0.05 -17.64 -17.91
CA TYR A 27 -1.17 -17.04 -17.34
C TYR A 27 -1.38 -15.57 -17.71
N ALA A 28 -0.32 -14.87 -18.15
CA ALA A 28 -0.33 -13.43 -18.43
C ALA A 28 -1.45 -13.00 -19.39
N ASP A 29 -1.64 -13.73 -20.49
CA ASP A 29 -2.66 -13.42 -21.51
C ASP A 29 -4.09 -13.58 -20.98
N THR A 30 -4.29 -14.51 -20.05
CA THR A 30 -5.61 -14.79 -19.46
C THR A 30 -5.93 -13.86 -18.29
N MET A 31 -4.92 -13.51 -17.48
CA MET A 31 -5.10 -12.80 -16.21
C MET A 31 -4.81 -11.29 -16.23
N LYS A 32 -4.27 -10.77 -17.35
CA LYS A 32 -3.95 -9.35 -17.57
C LYS A 32 -3.16 -8.76 -16.40
N ALA A 33 -1.85 -9.06 -16.37
CA ALA A 33 -0.91 -8.50 -15.40
C ALA A 33 -1.02 -6.97 -15.33
N ILE A 34 -0.98 -6.42 -14.11
CA ILE A 34 -1.01 -4.97 -13.90
C ILE A 34 0.33 -4.36 -14.33
N THR A 35 1.43 -5.00 -13.94
CA THR A 35 2.82 -4.70 -14.32
C THR A 35 3.71 -5.94 -14.08
N LEU A 36 4.93 -5.96 -14.64
CA LEU A 36 5.96 -6.96 -14.27
C LEU A 36 6.80 -6.36 -13.12
N PRO A 37 6.77 -6.94 -11.91
CA PRO A 37 7.56 -6.45 -10.78
C PRO A 37 9.06 -6.42 -11.09
N ASN A 38 9.74 -5.33 -10.71
CA ASN A 38 11.20 -5.26 -10.72
C ASN A 38 11.75 -5.69 -9.36
N ILE A 39 11.93 -7.00 -9.17
CA ILE A 39 12.36 -7.57 -7.89
C ILE A 39 13.88 -7.79 -7.92
N ASP A 40 14.63 -6.72 -7.68
CA ASP A 40 16.01 -6.84 -7.21
C ASP A 40 15.94 -7.07 -5.69
N LEU A 41 16.33 -8.26 -5.23
CA LEU A 41 16.33 -8.60 -3.80
C LEU A 41 17.65 -8.25 -3.16
N ILE A 42 17.59 -7.82 -1.90
CA ILE A 42 18.73 -7.89 -0.97
C ILE A 42 18.82 -9.35 -0.53
N LEU A 43 19.94 -10.00 -0.84
CA LEU A 43 20.13 -11.45 -0.73
C LEU A 43 20.47 -11.91 0.69
N ASP A 44 20.63 -10.99 1.63
CA ASP A 44 21.20 -11.23 2.95
C ASP A 44 20.28 -12.08 3.85
N ASP A 45 18.98 -12.15 3.53
CA ASP A 45 17.96 -12.86 4.32
C ASP A 45 17.59 -14.26 3.78
N LEU A 46 18.28 -14.75 2.75
CA LEU A 46 17.99 -16.05 2.13
C LEU A 46 18.74 -17.19 2.82
N THR A 47 18.08 -18.35 2.97
CA THR A 47 18.81 -19.59 3.25
C THR A 47 19.73 -19.94 2.07
N ASN A 48 20.80 -20.71 2.31
CA ASN A 48 21.73 -21.13 1.24
C ASN A 48 21.00 -21.79 0.06
N ASP A 49 19.97 -22.61 0.32
CA ASP A 49 19.21 -23.28 -0.73
C ASP A 49 18.34 -22.30 -1.52
N GLU A 50 17.65 -21.37 -0.85
CA GLU A 50 16.84 -20.32 -1.51
C GLU A 50 17.72 -19.37 -2.33
N TYR A 51 18.90 -19.03 -1.82
CA TYR A 51 19.89 -18.24 -2.52
C TYR A 51 20.33 -18.92 -3.82
N VAL A 52 20.68 -20.21 -3.77
CA VAL A 52 21.09 -20.98 -4.96
C VAL A 52 19.96 -21.04 -5.99
N GLN A 53 18.71 -21.26 -5.55
CA GLN A 53 17.56 -21.23 -6.46
C GLN A 53 17.36 -19.82 -7.05
N PHE A 54 17.55 -18.76 -6.27
CA PHE A 54 17.40 -17.40 -6.78
C PHE A 54 18.48 -17.02 -7.81
N VAL A 55 19.73 -17.42 -7.59
CA VAL A 55 20.81 -17.22 -8.58
C VAL A 55 20.48 -17.94 -9.89
N LYS A 56 20.07 -19.21 -9.82
CA LYS A 56 19.62 -19.98 -10.99
C LYS A 56 18.45 -19.30 -11.71
N LEU A 57 17.49 -18.72 -10.99
CA LEU A 57 16.39 -17.97 -11.58
C LEU A 57 16.90 -16.75 -12.36
N LYS A 58 17.85 -16.00 -11.79
CA LYS A 58 18.43 -14.81 -12.43
C LYS A 58 19.21 -15.16 -13.68
N GLU A 59 20.00 -16.23 -13.64
CA GLU A 59 20.74 -16.76 -14.80
C GLU A 59 19.78 -17.22 -15.90
N LEU A 60 18.77 -18.02 -15.55
CA LEU A 60 17.78 -18.51 -16.50
C LEU A 60 16.98 -17.36 -17.13
N ARG A 61 16.62 -16.35 -16.35
CA ARG A 61 15.94 -15.14 -16.86
C ARG A 61 16.83 -14.38 -17.84
N SER A 62 18.11 -14.20 -17.52
CA SER A 62 19.07 -13.52 -18.40
C SER A 62 19.26 -14.27 -19.71
N ASN A 63 19.44 -15.60 -19.63
CA ASN A 63 19.54 -16.48 -20.80
C ASN A 63 18.28 -16.40 -21.69
N VAL A 64 17.08 -16.46 -21.11
CA VAL A 64 15.83 -16.33 -21.88
C VAL A 64 15.71 -14.96 -22.56
N ILE A 65 16.19 -13.89 -21.93
CA ILE A 65 16.22 -12.54 -22.54
C ILE A 65 17.16 -12.52 -23.75
N GLU A 66 18.35 -13.12 -23.64
CA GLU A 66 19.32 -13.21 -24.73
C GLU A 66 18.79 -14.06 -25.89
N LEU A 67 18.29 -15.27 -25.62
CA LEU A 67 17.67 -16.14 -26.61
C LEU A 67 16.51 -15.45 -27.36
N LYS A 68 15.67 -14.68 -26.64
CA LYS A 68 14.60 -13.89 -27.28
C LYS A 68 15.13 -12.78 -28.18
N LYS A 69 16.23 -12.12 -27.81
CA LYS A 69 16.89 -11.10 -28.66
C LYS A 69 17.45 -11.75 -29.92
N GLU A 70 18.14 -12.87 -29.79
CA GLU A 70 18.69 -13.63 -30.92
C GLU A 70 17.60 -14.11 -31.88
N LEU A 71 16.50 -14.68 -31.36
CA LEU A 71 15.37 -15.12 -32.17
C LEU A 71 14.74 -13.94 -32.93
N LYS A 72 14.67 -12.77 -32.30
CA LYS A 72 14.20 -11.54 -32.95
C LYS A 72 15.14 -11.13 -34.08
N CYS A 73 16.46 -11.16 -33.88
CA CYS A 73 17.45 -10.88 -34.92
C CYS A 73 17.32 -11.86 -36.10
N MET A 74 17.25 -13.17 -35.85
CA MET A 74 17.08 -14.17 -36.91
C MET A 74 15.81 -13.95 -37.74
N ARG A 75 14.69 -13.63 -37.07
CA ARG A 75 13.42 -13.31 -37.75
C ARG A 75 13.51 -12.04 -38.59
N LEU A 76 14.21 -11.01 -38.10
CA LEU A 76 14.48 -9.79 -38.85
C LEU A 76 15.33 -10.07 -40.09
N THR A 77 16.40 -10.87 -39.97
CA THR A 77 17.22 -11.25 -41.13
C THR A 77 16.39 -11.96 -42.21
N ILE A 78 15.54 -12.92 -41.83
CA ILE A 78 14.63 -13.58 -42.79
C ILE A 78 13.65 -12.58 -43.41
N HIS A 79 13.15 -11.63 -42.63
CA HIS A 79 12.23 -10.60 -43.12
C HIS A 79 12.91 -9.70 -44.16
N THR A 80 14.11 -9.19 -43.86
CA THR A 80 14.90 -8.34 -44.77
C THR A 80 15.28 -9.08 -46.06
N LYS A 81 15.70 -10.34 -45.98
CA LYS A 81 15.97 -11.15 -47.19
C LYS A 81 14.72 -11.26 -48.08
N LYS A 82 13.54 -11.45 -47.49
CA LYS A 82 12.28 -11.50 -48.25
C LYS A 82 11.90 -10.15 -48.86
N GLU A 83 12.15 -9.05 -48.17
CA GLU A 83 11.93 -7.68 -48.70
C GLU A 83 12.87 -7.38 -49.88
N ASN A 84 14.10 -7.90 -49.84
CA ASN A 84 15.08 -7.80 -50.92
C ASN A 84 14.86 -8.81 -52.07
N GLU A 85 13.75 -9.54 -52.08
CA GLU A 85 13.45 -10.63 -53.04
C GLU A 85 14.52 -11.76 -53.08
N GLU A 86 15.32 -11.89 -52.02
CA GLU A 86 16.30 -12.96 -51.89
C GLU A 86 15.61 -14.30 -51.56
N ASN A 87 16.09 -15.39 -52.16
CA ASN A 87 15.61 -16.73 -51.84
C ASN A 87 16.06 -17.11 -50.42
N VAL A 88 15.10 -17.36 -49.53
CA VAL A 88 15.38 -17.88 -48.17
C VAL A 88 15.29 -19.42 -48.20
N PRO A 89 16.41 -20.15 -48.05
CA PRO A 89 16.42 -21.60 -48.05
C PRO A 89 15.49 -22.19 -46.99
N GLN A 90 14.89 -23.35 -47.29
CA GLN A 90 14.04 -24.04 -46.32
C GLN A 90 14.80 -24.38 -45.03
N ALA A 91 16.08 -24.75 -45.15
CA ALA A 91 16.95 -25.03 -44.00
C ALA A 91 17.08 -23.83 -43.04
N GLU A 92 17.13 -22.58 -43.55
CA GLU A 92 17.17 -21.39 -42.69
C GLU A 92 15.84 -21.19 -41.94
N LYS A 93 14.71 -21.46 -42.59
CA LYS A 93 13.38 -21.40 -41.96
C LYS A 93 13.25 -22.46 -40.87
N ASP A 94 13.71 -23.67 -41.14
CA ASP A 94 13.67 -24.79 -40.19
C ASP A 94 14.58 -24.52 -38.99
N ALA A 95 15.76 -23.91 -39.20
CA ALA A 95 16.64 -23.48 -38.12
C ALA A 95 15.98 -22.45 -37.19
N VAL A 96 15.29 -21.44 -37.76
CA VAL A 96 14.55 -20.44 -36.95
C VAL A 96 13.37 -21.07 -36.19
N LEU A 97 12.69 -22.05 -36.78
CA LEU A 97 11.63 -22.80 -36.09
C LEU A 97 12.19 -23.65 -34.94
N ALA A 98 13.29 -24.35 -35.16
CA ALA A 98 13.97 -25.13 -34.13
C ALA A 98 14.45 -24.24 -32.96
N PHE A 99 15.07 -23.10 -33.29
CA PHE A 99 15.50 -22.13 -32.29
C PHE A 99 14.31 -21.51 -31.53
N ALA A 100 13.21 -21.22 -32.21
CA ALA A 100 11.98 -20.78 -31.54
C ALA A 100 11.45 -21.83 -30.54
N GLY A 101 11.56 -23.12 -30.86
CA GLY A 101 11.24 -24.21 -29.95
C GLY A 101 12.18 -24.29 -28.73
N GLU A 102 13.47 -23.98 -28.90
CA GLU A 102 14.41 -23.85 -27.79
C GLU A 102 14.11 -22.65 -26.87
N VAL A 103 13.81 -21.48 -27.45
CA VAL A 103 13.38 -20.30 -26.69
C VAL A 103 12.12 -20.62 -25.87
N GLN A 104 11.16 -21.33 -26.47
CA GLN A 104 9.92 -21.73 -25.80
C GLN A 104 10.18 -22.68 -24.62
N ARG A 105 11.04 -23.69 -24.78
CA ARG A 105 11.40 -24.61 -23.68
C ARG A 105 12.07 -23.88 -22.52
N ASN A 106 13.01 -22.99 -22.80
CA ASN A 106 13.67 -22.19 -21.75
C ASN A 106 12.68 -21.23 -21.07
N ALA A 107 11.74 -20.65 -21.83
CA ALA A 107 10.68 -19.82 -21.26
C ALA A 107 9.75 -20.62 -20.33
N GLU A 108 9.40 -21.86 -20.68
CA GLU A 108 8.58 -22.74 -19.83
C GLU A 108 9.30 -23.12 -18.53
N LEU A 109 10.61 -23.42 -18.60
CA LEU A 109 11.44 -23.66 -17.42
C LEU A 109 11.48 -22.42 -16.52
N LEU A 110 11.63 -21.24 -17.11
CA LEU A 110 11.60 -19.98 -16.38
C LEU A 110 10.26 -19.79 -15.67
N TRP A 111 9.14 -20.00 -16.36
CA TRP A 111 7.80 -19.87 -15.76
C TRP A 111 7.59 -20.84 -14.59
N ASP A 112 8.00 -22.11 -14.75
CA ASP A 112 7.88 -23.10 -13.67
C ASP A 112 8.74 -22.76 -12.45
N MET A 113 9.88 -22.10 -12.67
CA MET A 113 10.74 -21.63 -11.59
C MET A 113 10.17 -20.38 -10.91
N GLU A 114 9.60 -19.46 -11.69
CA GLU A 114 8.95 -18.25 -11.19
C GLU A 114 7.70 -18.57 -10.36
N ASP A 115 6.86 -19.50 -10.83
CA ASP A 115 5.66 -19.96 -10.11
C ASP A 115 6.03 -20.54 -8.72
N LYS A 116 7.25 -21.08 -8.55
CA LYS A 116 7.75 -21.59 -7.27
C LYS A 116 8.40 -20.51 -6.40
N MET A 117 9.24 -19.66 -7.00
CA MET A 117 10.08 -18.72 -6.26
C MET A 117 9.37 -17.41 -5.91
N MET A 118 8.50 -16.89 -6.79
CA MET A 118 7.88 -15.58 -6.61
C MET A 118 7.01 -15.48 -5.35
N PRO A 119 6.19 -16.50 -4.98
CA PRO A 119 5.45 -16.45 -3.73
C PRO A 119 6.33 -16.32 -2.49
N PHE A 120 7.55 -16.86 -2.53
CA PHE A 120 8.51 -16.72 -1.44
C PHE A 120 9.19 -15.34 -1.46
N VAL A 121 9.73 -14.95 -2.62
CA VAL A 121 10.39 -13.66 -2.84
C VAL A 121 9.52 -12.48 -2.42
N LEU A 122 8.23 -12.54 -2.74
CA LEU A 122 7.29 -11.47 -2.43
C LEU A 122 6.93 -11.38 -0.95
N ARG A 123 7.13 -12.45 -0.16
CA ARG A 123 6.96 -12.43 1.30
C ARG A 123 8.12 -11.78 2.05
N LEU A 124 9.26 -11.55 1.40
CA LEU A 124 10.41 -10.94 2.06
C LEU A 124 10.07 -9.51 2.51
N PRO A 125 10.47 -9.13 3.74
CA PRO A 125 10.25 -7.79 4.26
C PRO A 125 11.09 -6.76 3.50
N ASN A 126 10.79 -5.50 3.75
CA ASN A 126 11.59 -4.38 3.32
C ASN A 126 12.89 -4.31 4.11
N ALA A 127 13.89 -3.65 3.52
CA ALA A 127 15.05 -3.21 4.27
C ALA A 127 14.61 -2.27 5.40
N MET A 128 15.40 -2.21 6.46
CA MET A 128 15.16 -1.32 7.60
C MET A 128 16.10 -0.12 7.54
N SER A 129 15.58 1.06 7.86
CA SER A 129 16.41 2.26 7.97
C SER A 129 17.39 2.15 9.13
N PRO A 130 18.65 2.59 8.97
CA PRO A 130 19.59 2.73 10.09
C PRO A 130 19.09 3.64 11.22
N ASN A 131 18.08 4.48 10.94
CA ASN A 131 17.46 5.37 11.93
C ASN A 131 16.38 4.67 12.78
N VAL A 132 16.12 3.38 12.57
CA VAL A 132 15.21 2.58 13.39
C VAL A 132 15.97 2.04 14.59
N SER A 133 15.43 2.30 15.79
CA SER A 133 15.97 1.75 17.04
C SER A 133 15.72 0.24 17.12
N SER A 134 16.76 -0.52 17.49
CA SER A 134 16.65 -1.95 17.83
C SER A 134 16.01 -2.19 19.20
N HIS A 135 15.92 -1.15 20.04
CA HIS A 135 15.39 -1.20 21.40
C HIS A 135 14.01 -0.53 21.45
N ASP A 136 13.88 0.59 22.16
CA ASP A 136 12.61 1.29 22.36
C ASP A 136 12.36 2.33 21.28
N SER A 137 11.07 2.61 21.05
CA SER A 137 10.63 3.71 20.21
C SER A 137 11.02 5.05 20.85
N LEU A 138 11.40 6.02 20.04
CA LEU A 138 11.96 7.29 20.51
C LEU A 138 10.94 8.41 20.36
N ILE A 139 10.70 9.16 21.44
CA ILE A 139 9.89 10.40 21.38
C ILE A 139 10.76 11.50 20.77
N VAL A 140 10.38 11.98 19.59
CA VAL A 140 11.14 12.99 18.83
C VAL A 140 10.64 14.40 19.11
N ARG A 141 9.32 14.57 19.29
CA ARG A 141 8.67 15.82 19.68
C ARG A 141 7.52 15.53 20.62
N SER A 142 7.23 16.44 21.56
CA SER A 142 6.11 16.27 22.48
C SER A 142 5.56 17.60 22.97
N VAL A 143 4.23 17.66 23.09
CA VAL A 143 3.47 18.61 23.88
C VAL A 143 2.95 17.84 25.11
N PRO A 144 3.37 18.18 26.34
CA PRO A 144 3.02 17.42 27.52
C PRO A 144 1.53 17.52 27.88
N PRO A 145 0.98 16.54 28.62
CA PRO A 145 -0.36 16.63 29.19
C PRO A 145 -0.58 17.93 29.99
N LYS A 146 -1.82 18.43 29.98
CA LYS A 146 -2.21 19.55 30.84
C LYS A 146 -2.43 19.01 32.26
N ASP A 147 -1.56 19.37 33.20
CA ASP A 147 -1.55 18.82 34.57
C ASP A 147 -2.67 19.36 35.50
N ASN A 148 -3.51 20.27 35.00
CA ASN A 148 -4.38 21.11 35.84
C ASN A 148 -5.89 20.87 35.66
N TYR A 149 -6.34 19.62 35.58
CA TYR A 149 -7.78 19.36 35.75
C TYR A 149 -8.15 19.60 37.22
N GLN A 150 -8.82 20.72 37.51
CA GLN A 150 -9.37 21.03 38.84
C GLN A 150 -10.54 20.10 39.23
N PHE A 151 -10.91 19.16 38.35
CA PHE A 151 -12.01 18.22 38.51
C PHE A 151 -11.65 16.88 37.88
N ASN A 152 -12.42 15.83 38.20
CA ASN A 152 -12.20 14.50 37.63
C ASN A 152 -12.57 14.48 36.14
N ALA A 153 -11.60 14.20 35.28
CA ALA A 153 -11.80 14.20 33.83
C ALA A 153 -12.84 13.15 33.41
N LEU A 154 -13.90 13.60 32.72
CA LEU A 154 -14.89 12.75 32.09
C LEU A 154 -14.29 12.09 30.84
N ASP A 155 -14.65 10.82 30.63
CA ASP A 155 -14.39 10.10 29.39
C ASP A 155 -15.22 10.68 28.24
N TYR A 156 -14.66 10.67 27.03
CA TYR A 156 -15.28 11.25 25.83
C TYR A 156 -16.69 10.73 25.55
N ARG A 157 -17.06 9.51 25.99
CA ARG A 157 -18.41 8.95 25.80
C ARG A 157 -19.45 9.67 26.66
N LYS A 158 -19.07 10.02 27.90
CA LYS A 158 -19.94 10.81 28.80
C LYS A 158 -20.10 12.22 28.23
N LEU A 159 -19.00 12.84 27.79
CA LEU A 159 -19.03 14.15 27.14
C LEU A 159 -19.88 14.12 25.87
N ALA A 160 -19.72 13.10 25.04
CA ALA A 160 -20.49 12.90 23.82
C ALA A 160 -22.01 12.83 24.08
N TYR A 161 -22.40 12.06 25.11
CA TYR A 161 -23.78 11.93 25.55
C TYR A 161 -24.35 13.25 26.07
N THR A 162 -23.65 13.90 27.02
CA THR A 162 -24.06 15.18 27.61
C THR A 162 -24.23 16.27 26.55
N ASN A 163 -23.34 16.30 25.55
CA ASN A 163 -23.35 17.33 24.51
C ASN A 163 -24.15 16.93 23.26
N GLN A 164 -24.74 15.73 23.22
CA GLN A 164 -25.44 15.17 22.05
C GLN A 164 -24.64 15.35 20.75
N THR A 165 -23.41 14.84 20.73
CA THR A 165 -22.49 14.99 19.58
C THR A 165 -22.22 13.70 18.83
N MET A 166 -22.52 12.56 19.44
CA MET A 166 -22.12 11.26 18.95
C MET A 166 -22.98 10.13 19.54
N TYR A 167 -23.33 9.14 18.71
CA TYR A 167 -23.96 7.89 19.12
C TYR A 167 -23.15 6.69 18.64
N ARG A 168 -23.09 5.62 19.43
CA ARG A 168 -22.38 4.38 19.06
C ARG A 168 -23.29 3.44 18.30
N LEU A 169 -22.74 2.77 17.28
CA LEU A 169 -23.48 1.92 16.34
C LEU A 169 -23.69 0.47 16.82
N ILE A 170 -24.67 -0.20 16.19
CA ILE A 170 -24.99 -1.64 16.35
C ILE A 170 -24.14 -2.53 15.42
N VAL A 171 -23.67 -2.00 14.28
CA VAL A 171 -22.98 -2.78 13.23
C VAL A 171 -21.68 -3.41 13.71
N GLY A 172 -20.96 -2.77 14.63
CA GLY A 172 -19.69 -3.29 15.10
C GLY A 172 -19.00 -2.42 16.13
N ARG A 173 -17.88 -2.94 16.64
CA ARG A 173 -16.98 -2.15 17.50
C ARG A 173 -16.49 -0.96 16.69
N ASN A 174 -16.27 0.15 17.40
CA ASN A 174 -15.60 1.32 16.83
C ASN A 174 -16.33 2.05 15.70
N CYS A 175 -17.61 1.76 15.49
CA CYS A 175 -18.48 2.50 14.58
C CYS A 175 -19.25 3.57 15.37
N ASP A 176 -19.11 4.83 14.98
CA ASP A 176 -19.77 5.95 15.66
C ASP A 176 -20.43 6.89 14.65
N TYR A 177 -21.63 7.35 14.98
CA TYR A 177 -22.34 8.40 14.27
C TYR A 177 -22.04 9.73 14.94
N PHE A 178 -21.46 10.67 14.19
CA PHE A 178 -21.36 12.06 14.62
C PHE A 178 -22.54 12.86 14.08
N HIS A 179 -23.13 13.72 14.90
CA HIS A 179 -24.23 14.60 14.50
C HIS A 179 -24.13 15.96 15.18
N GLY A 180 -24.92 16.93 14.70
CA GLY A 180 -24.97 18.28 15.28
C GLY A 180 -23.57 18.92 15.39
N LYS A 181 -23.23 19.41 16.58
CA LYS A 181 -21.91 20.01 16.87
C LYS A 181 -20.76 19.01 16.67
N GLY A 182 -20.96 17.73 16.97
CA GLY A 182 -19.94 16.68 16.79
C GLY A 182 -19.53 16.51 15.33
N ALA A 183 -20.52 16.44 14.44
CA ALA A 183 -20.26 16.36 12.99
C ALA A 183 -19.54 17.61 12.47
N LYS A 184 -19.94 18.81 12.92
CA LYS A 184 -19.26 20.06 12.53
C LYS A 184 -17.78 20.07 12.91
N ILE A 185 -17.46 19.70 14.15
CA ILE A 185 -16.07 19.63 14.63
C ILE A 185 -15.30 18.55 13.85
N TYR A 186 -15.90 17.38 13.66
CA TYR A 186 -15.31 16.29 12.89
C TYR A 186 -14.92 16.72 11.46
N PHE A 187 -15.78 17.44 10.74
CA PHE A 187 -15.45 17.99 9.42
C PHE A 187 -14.46 19.15 9.48
N ALA A 188 -14.51 19.98 10.52
CA ALA A 188 -13.57 21.09 10.69
C ALA A 188 -12.13 20.60 10.92
N ILE A 189 -11.95 19.50 11.67
CA ILE A 189 -10.66 18.81 11.82
C ILE A 189 -10.14 18.39 10.43
N LYS A 190 -10.96 17.68 9.64
CA LYS A 190 -10.58 17.26 8.28
C LYS A 190 -10.17 18.44 7.41
N LYS A 191 -10.94 19.52 7.42
CA LYS A 191 -10.66 20.71 6.62
C LYS A 191 -9.38 21.43 7.08
N HIS A 192 -9.06 21.44 8.37
CA HIS A 192 -7.81 21.98 8.89
C HIS A 192 -6.58 21.23 8.37
N PHE A 193 -6.55 19.90 8.50
CA PHE A 193 -5.45 19.10 7.96
C PHE A 193 -5.35 19.21 6.43
N ALA A 194 -6.48 19.16 5.72
CA ALA A 194 -6.52 19.33 4.27
C ALA A 194 -5.91 20.67 3.82
N LYS A 195 -6.18 21.76 4.55
CA LYS A 195 -5.57 23.07 4.26
C LYS A 195 -4.05 23.01 4.33
N LEU A 196 -3.50 22.43 5.40
CA LEU A 196 -2.05 22.34 5.59
C LEU A 196 -1.37 21.48 4.52
N LEU A 197 -2.01 20.40 4.08
CA LEU A 197 -1.52 19.59 2.96
C LEU A 197 -1.55 20.38 1.63
N ARG A 198 -2.63 21.11 1.34
CA ARG A 198 -2.72 21.96 0.13
C ARG A 198 -1.64 23.05 0.12
N ASP A 199 -1.37 23.67 1.27
CA ASP A 199 -0.30 24.68 1.41
C ASP A 199 1.10 24.07 1.13
N LYS A 200 1.24 22.74 1.21
CA LYS A 200 2.45 21.99 0.85
C LYS A 200 2.42 21.40 -0.56
N GLY A 201 1.43 21.78 -1.36
CA GLY A 201 1.28 21.36 -2.76
C GLY A 201 0.76 19.94 -2.93
N PHE A 202 0.11 19.35 -1.91
CA PHE A 202 -0.65 18.11 -2.11
C PHE A 202 -1.90 18.38 -2.92
N ILE A 203 -2.17 17.48 -3.89
CA ILE A 203 -3.30 17.58 -4.80
C ILE A 203 -4.47 16.76 -4.24
N ASP A 204 -5.67 17.35 -4.23
CA ASP A 204 -6.90 16.65 -3.87
C ASP A 204 -7.13 15.45 -4.83
N PHE A 205 -7.27 14.27 -4.25
CA PHE A 205 -7.47 13.01 -4.96
C PHE A 205 -8.78 12.35 -4.51
N SER A 206 -9.58 11.93 -5.50
CA SER A 206 -10.78 11.11 -5.29
C SER A 206 -10.53 9.77 -5.96
N GLY A 207 -10.34 8.74 -5.14
CA GLY A 207 -9.97 7.40 -5.59
C GLY A 207 -11.18 6.53 -5.94
N LEU A 208 -10.91 5.24 -6.04
CA LEU A 208 -11.91 4.19 -6.17
C LEU A 208 -11.92 3.33 -4.90
N ASP A 209 -13.11 2.89 -4.49
CA ASP A 209 -13.25 1.99 -3.34
C ASP A 209 -12.67 0.60 -3.59
N PHE A 210 -12.55 0.22 -4.86
CA PHE A 210 -12.20 -1.13 -5.29
C PHE A 210 -10.86 -1.18 -6.02
N VAL A 211 -10.00 -2.10 -5.61
CA VAL A 211 -8.72 -2.37 -6.29
C VAL A 211 -8.54 -3.86 -6.57
N LYS A 212 -7.64 -4.18 -7.50
CA LYS A 212 -7.32 -5.57 -7.87
C LYS A 212 -6.35 -6.21 -6.89
N SER A 213 -6.38 -7.54 -6.77
CA SER A 213 -5.50 -8.32 -5.89
C SER A 213 -4.02 -8.00 -6.06
N ALA A 214 -3.54 -7.73 -7.27
CA ALA A 214 -2.13 -7.40 -7.47
C ALA A 214 -1.71 -6.07 -6.82
N ILE A 215 -2.63 -5.12 -6.62
CA ILE A 215 -2.34 -3.89 -5.86
C ILE A 215 -2.26 -4.20 -4.37
N ILE A 216 -3.17 -5.03 -3.84
CA ILE A 216 -3.13 -5.50 -2.44
C ILE A 216 -1.83 -6.26 -2.16
N GLU A 217 -1.44 -7.13 -3.07
CA GLU A 217 -0.19 -7.89 -2.95
C GLU A 217 1.05 -7.00 -3.12
N ALA A 218 0.94 -5.87 -3.83
CA ALA A 218 2.05 -4.93 -4.00
C ALA A 218 2.31 -4.04 -2.78
N SER A 219 1.26 -3.64 -2.07
CA SER A 219 1.39 -2.96 -0.79
C SER A 219 1.93 -3.89 0.31
N ASN A 220 1.71 -5.21 0.16
CA ASN A 220 2.32 -6.33 0.89
C ASN A 220 2.51 -6.14 2.41
N ASP A 221 1.44 -5.79 3.11
CA ASP A 221 1.41 -5.99 4.55
C ASP A 221 0.54 -7.20 4.87
N VAL A 222 1.10 -8.40 4.77
CA VAL A 222 0.35 -9.65 5.02
C VAL A 222 -0.20 -9.73 6.45
N SER A 223 0.39 -8.99 7.40
CA SER A 223 -0.09 -8.91 8.78
C SER A 223 -1.34 -8.03 8.94
N VAL A 224 -1.55 -7.09 8.02
CA VAL A 224 -2.70 -6.18 7.99
C VAL A 224 -3.74 -6.63 6.98
N ARG A 225 -3.30 -7.12 5.81
CA ARG A 225 -4.16 -7.54 4.71
C ARG A 225 -3.49 -8.57 3.81
N ASN A 226 -3.99 -9.80 3.83
CA ASN A 226 -3.55 -10.88 2.95
C ASN A 226 -4.50 -11.03 1.75
N TYR A 227 -4.02 -10.80 0.52
CA TYR A 227 -4.83 -10.92 -0.69
C TYR A 227 -5.46 -12.31 -0.88
N ASN A 228 -4.84 -13.38 -0.35
CA ASN A 228 -5.37 -14.74 -0.46
C ASN A 228 -6.63 -14.95 0.36
N ASP A 229 -6.65 -14.42 1.58
CA ASP A 229 -7.71 -14.59 2.59
C ASP A 229 -8.26 -13.24 3.04
N ASP A 230 -8.53 -12.35 2.08
CA ASP A 230 -9.07 -11.04 2.37
C ASP A 230 -10.59 -11.12 2.53
N SER A 231 -11.07 -10.86 3.76
CA SER A 231 -12.49 -10.80 4.11
C SER A 231 -13.28 -9.74 3.34
N LEU A 232 -12.59 -8.76 2.75
CA LEU A 232 -13.16 -7.69 1.92
C LEU A 232 -13.04 -7.97 0.41
N THR A 233 -12.79 -9.21 0.04
CA THR A 233 -12.86 -9.65 -1.37
C THR A 233 -14.30 -9.65 -1.85
N ILE A 234 -14.55 -9.05 -3.01
CA ILE A 234 -15.86 -9.09 -3.65
C ILE A 234 -16.04 -10.44 -4.34
N HIS A 235 -16.96 -11.23 -3.81
CA HIS A 235 -17.43 -12.45 -4.45
C HIS A 235 -18.53 -12.10 -5.45
N GLU A 236 -18.17 -12.05 -6.73
CA GLU A 236 -19.13 -11.69 -7.77
C GLU A 236 -20.19 -12.79 -7.98
N GLY A 237 -21.47 -12.41 -7.95
CA GLY A 237 -22.60 -13.33 -8.11
C GLY A 237 -22.87 -13.81 -9.54
N PHE A 238 -22.08 -13.40 -10.53
CA PHE A 238 -22.27 -13.75 -11.94
C PHE A 238 -21.02 -14.41 -12.53
N LYS A 239 -21.21 -15.26 -13.56
CA LYS A 239 -20.14 -15.96 -14.28
C LYS A 239 -19.22 -14.97 -15.01
N LEU A 240 -18.23 -14.43 -14.32
CA LEU A 240 -17.08 -13.84 -14.99
C LEU A 240 -16.40 -14.87 -15.89
N ARG A 241 -15.77 -14.36 -16.95
CA ARG A 241 -14.81 -15.17 -17.72
C ARG A 241 -13.75 -15.70 -16.74
N LYS A 242 -13.54 -17.02 -16.74
CA LYS A 242 -12.42 -17.64 -16.01
C LYS A 242 -11.14 -16.87 -16.31
N GLY A 243 -10.46 -16.40 -15.26
CA GLY A 243 -9.13 -15.77 -15.38
C GLY A 243 -9.03 -14.28 -15.06
N THR A 244 -9.99 -13.60 -14.41
CA THR A 244 -9.78 -12.20 -13.98
C THR A 244 -9.26 -12.12 -12.54
N GLN A 245 -8.39 -11.13 -12.24
CA GLN A 245 -7.97 -10.85 -10.86
C GLN A 245 -9.19 -10.54 -9.97
N ARG A 246 -9.14 -10.94 -8.69
CA ARG A 246 -10.18 -10.59 -7.72
C ARG A 246 -10.13 -9.09 -7.41
N VAL A 247 -11.25 -8.57 -6.94
CA VAL A 247 -11.42 -7.17 -6.58
C VAL A 247 -11.68 -7.09 -5.07
N HIS A 248 -11.09 -6.09 -4.43
CA HIS A 248 -11.05 -5.92 -2.98
C HIS A 248 -11.59 -4.54 -2.60
N LEU A 249 -12.46 -4.48 -1.59
CA LEU A 249 -12.94 -3.22 -1.01
C LEU A 249 -11.85 -2.62 -0.10
N THR A 250 -11.28 -1.50 -0.51
CA THR A 250 -10.18 -0.79 0.18
C THR A 250 -10.60 0.59 0.65
N GLY A 251 -11.49 1.26 -0.09
CA GLY A 251 -11.92 2.63 0.17
C GLY A 251 -11.15 3.65 -0.67
N ASP A 252 -11.84 4.69 -1.10
CA ASP A 252 -11.34 5.76 -1.98
C ASP A 252 -10.12 6.54 -1.43
N ALA A 253 -9.98 6.62 -0.11
CA ALA A 253 -8.85 7.29 0.53
C ALA A 253 -7.71 6.34 0.93
N SER A 254 -7.79 5.05 0.59
CA SER A 254 -6.75 4.07 0.92
C SER A 254 -5.45 4.29 0.14
N PHE A 255 -4.34 3.82 0.72
CA PHE A 255 -3.05 3.75 0.04
C PHE A 255 -3.15 2.98 -1.27
N GLU A 256 -3.87 1.86 -1.28
CA GLU A 256 -4.02 0.99 -2.44
C GLU A 256 -4.76 1.70 -3.58
N SER A 257 -5.77 2.52 -3.27
CA SER A 257 -6.49 3.31 -4.26
C SER A 257 -5.57 4.32 -4.95
N MET A 258 -4.75 5.04 -4.16
CA MET A 258 -3.76 5.99 -4.70
C MET A 258 -2.65 5.29 -5.49
N ALA A 259 -2.13 4.17 -4.98
CA ALA A 259 -1.11 3.37 -5.65
C ALA A 259 -1.62 2.83 -7.01
N ALA A 260 -2.87 2.38 -7.08
CA ALA A 260 -3.50 1.93 -8.32
C ALA A 260 -3.56 3.05 -9.38
N PHE A 261 -3.81 4.29 -8.97
CA PHE A 261 -3.78 5.46 -9.84
C PHE A 261 -2.35 5.81 -10.29
N ILE A 262 -1.38 5.84 -9.36
CA ILE A 262 0.01 6.19 -9.65
C ILE A 262 0.61 5.26 -10.71
N VAL A 263 0.32 3.96 -10.67
CA VAL A 263 0.80 2.97 -11.66
C VAL A 263 0.24 3.20 -13.06
N LYS A 264 -0.87 3.94 -13.20
CA LYS A 264 -1.44 4.30 -14.49
C LYS A 264 -0.85 5.58 -15.08
N LEU A 265 -0.06 6.33 -14.32
CA LEU A 265 0.60 7.53 -14.81
C LEU A 265 1.71 7.14 -15.78
N LYS A 266 1.54 7.47 -17.07
CA LYS A 266 2.56 7.22 -18.11
C LYS A 266 3.82 8.06 -17.91
N GLN A 267 3.65 9.26 -17.35
CA GLN A 267 4.71 10.19 -16.98
C GLN A 267 4.34 10.79 -15.62
N MET A 268 5.17 10.53 -14.63
CA MET A 268 4.97 10.99 -13.26
C MET A 268 5.89 12.18 -13.00
N GLN A 269 5.33 13.30 -12.52
CA GLN A 269 6.12 14.46 -12.10
C GLN A 269 6.50 14.29 -10.63
N LEU A 270 7.79 14.25 -10.31
CA LEU A 270 8.27 14.01 -8.96
C LEU A 270 8.60 15.34 -8.24
N PRO A 271 8.26 15.49 -6.94
CA PRO A 271 7.40 14.59 -6.18
C PRO A 271 5.93 14.66 -6.62
N THR A 272 5.27 13.51 -6.78
CA THR A 272 3.81 13.43 -6.94
C THR A 272 3.19 13.31 -5.56
N ARG A 273 2.42 14.33 -5.15
CA ARG A 273 1.78 14.43 -3.83
C ARG A 273 0.26 14.38 -3.96
N LEU A 274 -0.36 13.33 -3.44
CA LEU A 274 -1.80 13.13 -3.47
C LEU A 274 -2.34 13.06 -2.04
N PHE A 275 -3.53 13.60 -1.80
CA PHE A 275 -4.24 13.36 -0.55
C PHE A 275 -5.74 13.20 -0.78
N SER A 276 -6.39 12.44 0.09
CA SER A 276 -7.82 12.21 0.04
C SER A 276 -8.44 12.29 1.43
N ILE A 277 -9.73 12.60 1.44
CA ILE A 277 -10.59 12.58 2.63
C ILE A 277 -11.73 11.65 2.31
N GLY A 278 -11.69 10.45 2.87
CA GLY A 278 -12.61 9.40 2.45
C GLY A 278 -12.63 8.23 3.40
N CYS A 279 -12.96 7.07 2.86
CA CYS A 279 -13.03 5.83 3.59
C CYS A 279 -11.79 4.98 3.32
N GLN A 280 -11.42 4.21 4.33
CA GLN A 280 -10.51 3.09 4.24
C GLN A 280 -11.16 1.92 4.98
N TYR A 281 -11.01 0.73 4.40
CA TYR A 281 -11.51 -0.53 4.96
C TYR A 281 -10.36 -1.52 5.11
N ASP A 282 -10.29 -2.18 6.26
CA ASP A 282 -9.30 -3.21 6.56
C ASP A 282 -9.95 -4.53 6.98
N GLN A 283 -9.13 -5.55 7.22
CA GLN A 283 -9.61 -6.89 7.58
C GLN A 283 -10.35 -6.94 8.93
N SER A 284 -10.29 -5.88 9.75
CA SER A 284 -11.08 -5.80 10.98
C SER A 284 -12.56 -5.50 10.74
N LEU A 285 -12.97 -5.35 9.47
CA LEU A 285 -14.32 -4.98 9.03
C LEU A 285 -14.78 -3.64 9.63
N GLN A 286 -13.83 -2.72 9.83
CA GLN A 286 -14.07 -1.37 10.31
C GLN A 286 -13.95 -0.37 9.17
N GLN A 287 -14.86 0.61 9.16
CA GLN A 287 -14.73 1.78 8.31
C GLN A 287 -13.90 2.83 9.05
N LEU A 288 -12.72 3.11 8.52
CA LEU A 288 -11.88 4.21 8.96
C LEU A 288 -12.13 5.39 8.03
N ASN A 289 -12.65 6.48 8.58
CA ASN A 289 -12.82 7.70 7.81
C ASN A 289 -11.60 8.58 8.02
N THR A 290 -10.62 8.45 7.15
CA THR A 290 -9.29 9.03 7.36
C THR A 290 -9.06 10.22 6.45
N LEU A 291 -8.08 11.03 6.85
CA LEU A 291 -7.38 11.91 5.94
C LEU A 291 -6.04 11.25 5.65
N HIS A 292 -5.79 10.95 4.39
CA HIS A 292 -4.68 10.13 3.95
C HIS A 292 -3.91 10.87 2.88
N CYS A 293 -2.58 10.85 2.92
CA CYS A 293 -1.76 11.33 1.82
C CYS A 293 -0.66 10.35 1.43
N VAL A 294 -0.28 10.40 0.16
CA VAL A 294 0.83 9.65 -0.43
C VAL A 294 1.72 10.62 -1.18
N SER A 295 3.02 10.49 -0.99
CA SER A 295 4.02 11.17 -1.80
C SER A 295 4.93 10.15 -2.46
N VAL A 296 5.17 10.33 -3.76
CA VAL A 296 6.13 9.55 -4.54
C VAL A 296 7.24 10.48 -5.00
N THR A 297 8.49 10.14 -4.73
CA THR A 297 9.64 11.02 -4.98
C THR A 297 10.89 10.22 -5.36
N GLU A 298 11.93 10.92 -5.82
CA GLU A 298 13.23 10.34 -6.12
C GLU A 298 13.92 9.84 -4.84
N SER A 299 14.76 8.81 -4.99
CA SER A 299 15.45 8.16 -3.87
C SER A 299 16.29 9.13 -3.05
N GLU A 300 16.97 10.07 -3.70
CA GLU A 300 17.80 11.12 -3.08
C GLU A 300 17.02 12.18 -2.29
N HIS A 301 15.72 12.30 -2.52
CA HIS A 301 14.87 13.33 -1.89
C HIS A 301 13.87 12.75 -0.88
N SER A 302 13.78 11.42 -0.77
CA SER A 302 12.73 10.74 -0.01
C SER A 302 12.73 11.05 1.48
N MET A 303 13.90 11.16 2.12
CA MET A 303 14.00 11.52 3.53
C MET A 303 13.57 12.96 3.79
N ARG A 304 13.88 13.89 2.87
CA ARG A 304 13.46 15.29 2.95
C ARG A 304 11.94 15.42 2.77
N GLU A 305 11.39 14.65 1.86
CA GLU A 305 9.95 14.58 1.62
C GLU A 305 9.20 14.03 2.84
N MET A 306 9.72 12.95 3.46
CA MET A 306 9.17 12.42 4.70
C MET A 306 9.21 13.46 5.82
N GLN A 307 10.32 14.18 5.98
CA GLN A 307 10.44 15.24 6.99
C GLN A 307 9.41 16.37 6.76
N SER A 308 9.19 16.77 5.49
CA SER A 308 8.17 17.76 5.14
C SER A 308 6.76 17.31 5.55
N ILE A 309 6.42 16.03 5.33
CA ILE A 309 5.14 15.45 5.77
C ILE A 309 5.07 15.45 7.30
N LEU A 310 6.11 14.99 7.99
CA LEU A 310 6.16 14.96 9.46
C LEU A 310 5.98 16.35 10.07
N ASP A 311 6.63 17.38 9.52
CA ASP A 311 6.49 18.75 9.99
C ASP A 311 5.06 19.28 9.76
N THR A 312 4.47 18.96 8.61
CA THR A 312 3.10 19.38 8.27
C THR A 312 2.08 18.74 9.20
N VAL A 313 2.21 17.43 9.44
CA VAL A 313 1.35 16.68 10.36
C VAL A 313 1.55 17.18 11.79
N TRP A 314 2.80 17.35 12.23
CA TRP A 314 3.11 17.85 13.58
C TRP A 314 2.48 19.22 13.84
N ASN A 315 2.62 20.17 12.90
CA ASN A 315 2.03 21.50 13.04
C ASN A 315 0.50 21.43 13.13
N ALA A 316 -0.15 20.56 12.36
CA ALA A 316 -1.61 20.35 12.44
C ALA A 316 -2.06 19.91 13.84
N TYR A 317 -1.28 19.06 14.52
CA TYR A 317 -1.58 18.61 15.88
C TYR A 317 -1.29 19.69 16.92
N VAL A 318 -0.20 20.45 16.78
CA VAL A 318 0.13 21.57 17.68
C VAL A 318 -0.95 22.66 17.60
N ASP A 319 -1.43 22.99 16.40
CA ASP A 319 -2.48 23.99 16.18
C ASP A 319 -3.80 23.66 16.89
N LEU A 320 -4.10 22.37 17.08
CA LEU A 320 -5.28 21.89 17.79
C LEU A 320 -5.19 22.04 19.32
N ASP A 321 -4.03 22.41 19.86
CA ASP A 321 -3.79 22.59 21.30
C ASP A 321 -4.15 21.35 22.14
N VAL A 322 -3.83 20.17 21.61
CA VAL A 322 -4.01 18.87 22.27
C VAL A 322 -2.63 18.31 22.62
N PRO A 323 -2.42 17.78 23.85
CA PRO A 323 -1.17 17.08 24.16
C PRO A 323 -0.94 15.94 23.18
N CYS A 324 0.19 15.99 22.50
CA CYS A 324 0.56 15.07 21.44
C CYS A 324 2.05 14.74 21.50
N ARG A 325 2.43 13.57 20.97
CA ARG A 325 3.84 13.18 20.84
C ARG A 325 4.09 12.52 19.50
N LEU A 326 5.20 12.87 18.87
CA LEU A 326 5.71 12.25 17.66
C LEU A 326 6.75 11.20 18.05
N ILE A 327 6.55 9.97 17.59
CA ILE A 327 7.36 8.83 17.95
C ILE A 327 8.02 8.26 16.69
N ASN A 328 9.34 8.08 16.72
CA ASN A 328 10.06 7.23 15.78
C ASN A 328 9.96 5.78 16.27
N CYS A 329 9.30 4.92 15.48
CA CYS A 329 8.99 3.56 15.87
C CYS A 329 10.24 2.66 15.85
N ASN A 330 10.35 1.78 16.85
CA ASN A 330 11.36 0.73 16.87
C ASN A 330 11.06 -0.40 15.88
N GLN A 331 12.05 -1.26 15.68
CA GLN A 331 11.97 -2.43 14.80
C GLN A 331 10.72 -3.29 15.01
N LYS A 332 10.29 -3.50 16.27
CA LYS A 332 9.13 -4.34 16.60
C LYS A 332 7.79 -3.73 16.21
N SER A 333 7.75 -2.42 15.98
CA SER A 333 6.53 -1.67 15.63
C SER A 333 6.39 -1.43 14.11
N LEU A 334 7.40 -1.82 13.32
CA LEU A 334 7.38 -1.75 11.87
C LEU A 334 6.61 -2.96 11.31
N ASN A 335 5.82 -2.69 10.28
CA ASN A 335 5.21 -3.70 9.44
C ASN A 335 6.25 -4.19 8.41
N ALA A 336 6.05 -5.39 7.86
CA ALA A 336 7.04 -6.03 6.99
C ALA A 336 7.40 -5.20 5.74
N ASN A 337 6.53 -4.32 5.27
CA ASN A 337 6.76 -3.46 4.11
C ASN A 337 7.41 -2.11 4.46
N GLU A 338 7.52 -1.74 5.74
CA GLU A 338 7.98 -0.41 6.19
C GLU A 338 9.51 -0.35 6.32
N TYR A 339 10.13 0.66 5.71
CA TYR A 339 11.55 0.99 5.89
C TYR A 339 11.78 1.87 7.12
N LEU A 340 10.85 2.79 7.39
CA LEU A 340 10.85 3.68 8.55
C LEU A 340 9.41 4.08 8.87
N LYS A 341 9.07 4.20 10.15
CA LYS A 341 7.71 4.52 10.60
C LYS A 341 7.73 5.52 11.73
N TYR A 342 6.84 6.51 11.64
CA TYR A 342 6.53 7.41 12.73
C TYR A 342 5.05 7.35 13.07
N THR A 343 4.73 7.57 14.34
CA THR A 343 3.36 7.73 14.79
C THR A 343 3.19 9.04 15.52
N VAL A 344 1.99 9.64 15.41
CA VAL A 344 1.56 10.69 16.33
C VAL A 344 0.55 10.08 17.28
N GLU A 345 0.76 10.32 18.56
CA GLU A 345 -0.17 9.92 19.61
C GLU A 345 -0.71 11.14 20.34
N VAL A 346 -1.97 11.08 20.77
CA VAL A 346 -2.63 12.11 21.58
C VAL A 346 -3.02 11.56 22.95
N TRP A 347 -3.05 12.44 23.94
CA TRP A 347 -3.34 12.08 25.32
C TRP A 347 -4.85 11.96 25.60
N PHE A 348 -5.21 11.01 26.46
CA PHE A 348 -6.56 10.86 27.01
C PHE A 348 -6.53 11.01 28.53
N PRO A 349 -6.94 12.15 29.10
CA PRO A 349 -6.81 12.41 30.54
C PRO A 349 -7.67 11.50 31.41
N SER A 350 -8.85 11.05 30.94
CA SER A 350 -9.74 10.18 31.73
C SER A 350 -9.14 8.80 31.99
N SER A 351 -8.37 8.28 31.02
CA SER A 351 -7.77 6.93 31.06
C SER A 351 -6.27 6.95 31.25
N ARG A 352 -5.64 8.13 31.22
CA ARG A 352 -4.19 8.34 31.35
C ARG A 352 -3.35 7.52 30.37
N VAL A 353 -3.81 7.45 29.12
CA VAL A 353 -3.12 6.73 28.04
C VAL A 353 -2.91 7.63 26.83
N TRP A 354 -1.82 7.35 26.11
CA TRP A 354 -1.59 7.87 24.76
C TRP A 354 -2.26 6.95 23.74
N ARG A 355 -2.84 7.51 22.67
CA ARG A 355 -3.42 6.73 21.58
C ARG A 355 -2.94 7.25 20.23
N THR A 356 -2.55 6.34 19.35
CA THR A 356 -2.14 6.66 17.98
C THR A 356 -3.29 7.26 17.18
N VAL A 357 -3.02 8.37 16.52
CA VAL A 357 -3.94 9.09 15.62
C VAL A 357 -3.36 9.36 14.25
N ALA A 358 -2.04 9.30 14.08
CA ALA A 358 -1.41 9.34 12.76
C ALA A 358 -0.33 8.27 12.62
N ARG A 359 -0.11 7.83 11.39
CA ARG A 359 0.98 6.93 10.99
C ARG A 359 1.59 7.47 9.72
N ILE A 360 2.91 7.56 9.68
CA ILE A 360 3.69 8.04 8.54
C ILE A 360 4.76 6.99 8.27
N SER A 361 4.68 6.35 7.10
CA SER A 361 5.49 5.20 6.74
C SER A 361 6.26 5.49 5.46
N HIS A 362 7.57 5.24 5.50
CA HIS A 362 8.43 5.29 4.33
C HIS A 362 8.60 3.87 3.83
N TYR A 363 8.23 3.60 2.58
CA TYR A 363 8.36 2.26 1.98
C TYR A 363 9.63 2.08 1.17
N ASN A 364 10.50 3.11 1.06
CA ASN A 364 11.68 3.05 0.19
C ASN A 364 11.22 2.64 -1.22
N ASN A 365 11.99 1.83 -1.94
CA ASN A 365 11.60 1.30 -3.23
C ASN A 365 10.80 -0.02 -3.18
N PHE A 366 10.28 -0.43 -2.01
CA PHE A 366 9.59 -1.71 -1.83
C PHE A 366 8.30 -1.82 -2.67
N VAL A 367 7.46 -0.79 -2.60
CA VAL A 367 6.19 -0.75 -3.34
C VAL A 367 6.43 -0.45 -4.81
N SER A 368 7.35 0.48 -5.13
CA SER A 368 7.67 0.83 -6.52
C SER A 368 8.21 -0.35 -7.32
N ARG A 369 9.14 -1.12 -6.74
CA ARG A 369 9.65 -2.37 -7.32
C ARG A 369 8.53 -3.37 -7.61
N ARG A 370 7.62 -3.58 -6.66
CA ARG A 370 6.46 -4.48 -6.81
C ARG A 370 5.49 -4.01 -7.89
N LEU A 371 5.32 -2.70 -8.03
CA LEU A 371 4.46 -2.09 -9.02
C LEU A 371 5.14 -1.86 -10.38
N GLY A 372 6.42 -2.23 -10.54
CA GLY A 372 7.16 -2.06 -11.80
C GLY A 372 7.55 -0.61 -12.11
N LEU A 373 7.61 0.26 -11.09
CA LEU A 373 8.06 1.65 -11.19
C LEU A 373 9.58 1.72 -10.94
N GLN A 374 10.28 2.53 -11.72
CA GLN A 374 11.75 2.64 -11.64
C GLN A 374 12.19 3.67 -10.58
N ASP A 375 12.97 3.20 -9.60
CA ASP A 375 13.73 3.97 -8.60
C ASP A 375 13.03 5.18 -7.94
N VAL A 376 11.77 5.00 -7.57
CA VAL A 376 11.01 5.98 -6.77
C VAL A 376 10.68 5.43 -5.40
N HIS A 377 10.62 6.32 -4.41
CA HIS A 377 10.24 5.99 -3.05
C HIS A 377 8.81 6.43 -2.76
N PHE A 378 8.06 5.57 -2.06
CA PHE A 378 6.73 5.88 -1.56
C PHE A 378 6.80 6.29 -0.09
N ILE A 379 6.15 7.40 0.23
CA ILE A 379 5.88 7.83 1.61
C ILE A 379 4.37 7.93 1.76
N ASP A 380 3.87 7.24 2.76
CA ASP A 380 2.46 7.01 3.01
C ASP A 380 2.08 7.56 4.37
N ALA A 381 0.94 8.25 4.48
CA ALA A 381 0.51 8.80 5.75
C ALA A 381 -1.00 8.79 5.92
N THR A 382 -1.48 8.04 6.91
CA THR A 382 -2.74 8.37 7.59
C THR A 382 -2.47 9.54 8.52
N VAL A 383 -2.79 10.75 8.10
CA VAL A 383 -2.40 11.96 8.85
C VAL A 383 -3.31 12.24 10.05
N ALA A 384 -4.54 11.71 10.05
CA ALA A 384 -5.46 11.80 11.19
C ALA A 384 -6.56 10.73 11.17
N ASP A 385 -6.62 9.92 12.23
CA ASP A 385 -7.86 9.30 12.73
C ASP A 385 -8.69 10.40 13.40
N CYS A 386 -9.53 11.05 12.59
CA CYS A 386 -10.35 12.18 13.02
C CYS A 386 -11.35 11.83 14.12
N ARG A 387 -11.72 10.55 14.26
CA ARG A 387 -12.64 10.08 15.29
C ARG A 387 -11.94 10.01 16.64
N THR A 388 -10.78 9.35 16.71
CA THR A 388 -9.98 9.29 17.93
C THR A 388 -9.47 10.67 18.32
N LEU A 389 -9.11 11.51 17.35
CA LEU A 389 -8.70 12.89 17.58
C LEU A 389 -9.84 13.76 18.15
N LEU A 390 -11.06 13.64 17.63
CA LEU A 390 -12.23 14.33 18.19
C LEU A 390 -12.49 13.91 19.64
N ALA A 391 -12.38 12.61 19.96
CA ALA A 391 -12.52 12.11 21.32
C ALA A 391 -11.45 12.72 22.26
N SER A 392 -10.20 12.81 21.81
CA SER A 392 -9.14 13.47 22.56
C SER A 392 -9.39 14.97 22.75
N ILE A 393 -9.91 15.68 21.73
CA ILE A 393 -10.31 17.10 21.85
C ILE A 393 -11.41 17.28 22.89
N MET A 394 -12.43 16.42 22.89
CA MET A 394 -13.50 16.45 23.88
C MET A 394 -12.94 16.34 25.30
N GLU A 395 -12.09 15.34 25.56
CA GLU A 395 -11.52 15.15 26.91
C GLU A 395 -10.52 16.22 27.29
N ASN A 396 -9.67 16.68 26.38
CA ASN A 396 -8.64 17.63 26.73
C ASN A 396 -9.20 19.04 26.96
N ASN A 397 -10.30 19.39 26.30
CA ASN A 397 -10.91 20.71 26.36
C ASN A 397 -12.26 20.74 27.10
N GLN A 398 -12.51 19.74 27.96
CA GLN A 398 -13.72 19.70 28.78
C GLN A 398 -13.76 20.82 29.82
N LEU A 399 -14.96 21.28 30.14
CA LEU A 399 -15.27 22.30 31.15
C LEU A 399 -15.96 21.65 32.35
N PHE A 400 -16.02 22.38 33.46
CA PHE A 400 -16.59 21.88 34.73
C PHE A 400 -18.06 21.44 34.61
N ASP A 401 -18.83 22.05 33.70
CA ASP A 401 -20.25 21.74 33.45
C ASP A 401 -20.46 20.50 32.56
N GLY A 402 -19.39 19.84 32.12
CA GLY A 402 -19.44 18.69 31.21
C GLY A 402 -19.60 19.06 29.74
N SER A 403 -19.55 20.35 29.39
CA SER A 403 -19.36 20.81 28.01
C SER A 403 -17.87 20.78 27.62
N PHE A 404 -17.55 21.07 26.36
CA PHE A 404 -16.15 21.18 25.92
C PHE A 404 -15.94 22.30 24.90
N ALA A 405 -14.76 22.92 24.97
CA ALA A 405 -14.34 23.99 24.08
C ALA A 405 -13.76 23.43 22.76
N GLN A 406 -14.11 24.07 21.66
CA GLN A 406 -13.55 23.75 20.35
C GLN A 406 -12.20 24.47 20.18
N PRO A 407 -11.13 23.80 19.68
CA PRO A 407 -9.85 24.43 19.39
C PRO A 407 -9.99 25.62 18.43
N LYS A 408 -9.22 26.70 18.68
CA LYS A 408 -9.32 27.96 17.93
C LYS A 408 -9.12 27.78 16.42
N CYS A 409 -8.16 26.94 16.01
CA CYS A 409 -7.83 26.70 14.62
C CYS A 409 -8.97 26.10 13.78
N ILE A 410 -10.00 25.53 14.43
CA ILE A 410 -11.16 24.93 13.77
C ILE A 410 -12.48 25.65 14.05
N GLN A 411 -12.49 26.81 14.72
CA GLN A 411 -13.72 27.55 15.04
C GLN A 411 -14.33 28.34 13.87
N GLN A 412 -13.52 28.75 12.89
CA GLN A 412 -13.93 29.61 11.76
C GLN A 412 -13.90 28.88 10.40
N ILE A 413 -13.85 27.55 10.45
CA ILE A 413 -13.68 26.71 9.27
C ILE A 413 -15.01 26.34 8.64
#